data_AF-A0A0D2S8N8-F1
#
_entry.id   AF-A0A0D2S8N8-F1
#
_cell.length_a   1.000
_cell.length_b   1.000
_cell.length_c   1.000
_cell.angle_alpha   90.00
_cell.angle_beta   90.00
_cell.angle_gamma   90.00
#
_symmetry.space_group_name_H-M   'P 1'
#
loop_
_entity.id
_entity.type
_entity.pdbx_description
1 polymer ?
#
loop_
_entity_poly.entity_id
_entity_poly.type
_entity_poly.pdbx_seq_one_letter_code
_entity_poly.pdbx_strand_id
1 'polypeptide(L)'
;MVISHLAIKYKRKAWFSVAKDFSEDAMVLYDFDKVPALVVFHPNYNQQSVFYGPFEDEFLGDFIKQNLIPLAVPMNRETLKLLSDDDRKIVLTIMEDENEEKSQKLIKLLKAAASANRDLVFGYVGVKQWDEFANTFGANEDTNFPKLIIWNGDEQYFTVIGYESLDEEEDQSSQISRFLEGYREGRMEKKMIKGPSFMDYMNVISIAAVFIIVFLVAILMLIRRLSTHDDNKPRKDIYDDDDDDEGEEESSAESPESDYEVRKKED
;
A
#
# COMPACT_ATOMS: atom_id res chain seq x y z
N MET A 1 -26.12 15.52 -8.87
CA MET A 1 -24.89 16.28 -8.54
C MET A 1 -24.07 15.64 -7.41
N VAL A 2 -24.71 14.88 -6.50
CA VAL A 2 -24.09 14.21 -5.33
C VAL A 2 -23.01 13.17 -5.65
N ILE A 3 -23.32 12.16 -6.48
CA ILE A 3 -22.38 11.07 -6.82
C ILE A 3 -21.07 11.59 -7.43
N SER A 4 -21.13 12.65 -8.26
CA SER A 4 -19.93 13.23 -8.86
C SER A 4 -19.01 13.86 -7.81
N HIS A 5 -19.56 14.51 -6.78
CA HIS A 5 -18.77 15.06 -5.69
C HIS A 5 -18.08 13.96 -4.88
N LEU A 6 -18.81 12.89 -4.55
CA LEU A 6 -18.27 11.73 -3.84
C LEU A 6 -17.22 10.98 -4.66
N ALA A 7 -17.40 10.88 -5.98
CA ALA A 7 -16.40 10.32 -6.88
C ALA A 7 -15.09 11.12 -6.87
N ILE A 8 -15.17 12.46 -6.84
CA ILE A 8 -13.98 13.32 -6.71
C ILE A 8 -13.31 13.12 -5.35
N LYS A 9 -14.11 13.08 -4.27
CA LYS A 9 -13.63 12.88 -2.89
C LYS A 9 -12.88 11.55 -2.73
N TYR A 10 -13.40 10.47 -3.32
CA TYR A 10 -12.87 9.11 -3.14
C TYR A 10 -12.08 8.59 -4.36
N LYS A 11 -11.70 9.44 -5.32
CA LYS A 11 -11.01 9.04 -6.57
C LYS A 11 -9.73 8.21 -6.41
N ARG A 12 -9.06 8.31 -5.24
CA ARG A 12 -7.85 7.54 -4.91
C ARG A 12 -8.16 6.19 -4.25
N LYS A 13 -9.39 5.99 -3.77
CA LYS A 13 -9.82 4.82 -2.98
C LYS A 13 -10.82 3.93 -3.73
N ALA A 14 -11.60 4.47 -4.65
CA ALA A 14 -12.61 3.72 -5.40
C ALA A 14 -12.81 4.28 -6.81
N TRP A 15 -13.30 3.42 -7.70
CA TRP A 15 -13.75 3.79 -9.04
C TRP A 15 -15.27 3.92 -9.05
N PHE A 16 -15.77 4.90 -9.80
CA PHE A 16 -17.19 5.20 -9.90
C PHE A 16 -17.64 5.06 -11.34
N SER A 17 -18.77 4.40 -11.54
CA SER A 17 -19.46 4.28 -12.83
C SER A 17 -20.95 4.51 -12.62
N VAL A 18 -21.62 5.07 -13.64
CA VAL A 18 -23.07 5.34 -13.62
C VAL A 18 -23.66 4.81 -14.92
N ALA A 19 -24.67 3.96 -14.79
CA ALA A 19 -25.46 3.44 -15.90
C ALA A 19 -26.93 3.84 -15.72
N LYS A 20 -27.65 4.01 -16.84
CA LYS A 20 -29.09 4.30 -16.85
C LYS A 20 -29.94 3.10 -17.24
N ASP A 21 -29.36 2.18 -18.00
CA ASP A 21 -30.00 1.00 -18.53
C ASP A 21 -29.25 -0.25 -18.07
N PHE A 22 -29.98 -1.33 -17.79
CA PHE A 22 -29.45 -2.56 -17.19
C PHE A 22 -30.20 -3.77 -17.76
N SER A 23 -29.47 -4.86 -18.03
CA SER A 23 -30.09 -6.15 -18.33
C SER A 23 -30.49 -6.88 -17.04
N GLU A 24 -31.42 -7.83 -17.13
CA GLU A 24 -31.73 -8.75 -16.02
C GLU A 24 -30.48 -9.48 -15.54
N ASP A 25 -29.59 -9.88 -16.45
CA ASP A 25 -28.31 -10.50 -16.11
C ASP A 25 -27.42 -9.58 -15.26
N ALA A 26 -27.39 -8.27 -15.56
CA ALA A 26 -26.63 -7.31 -14.76
C ALA A 26 -27.26 -7.12 -13.38
N MET A 27 -28.59 -7.12 -13.29
CA MET A 27 -29.32 -7.05 -12.03
C MET A 27 -29.01 -8.25 -11.13
N VAL A 28 -28.97 -9.46 -11.69
CA VAL A 28 -28.58 -10.68 -10.97
C VAL A 28 -27.10 -10.65 -10.58
N LEU A 29 -26.22 -10.26 -11.50
CA LEU A 29 -24.76 -10.23 -11.25
C LEU A 29 -24.38 -9.28 -10.11
N TYR A 30 -25.03 -8.12 -10.03
CA TYR A 30 -24.77 -7.09 -9.03
C TYR A 30 -25.79 -7.07 -7.88
N ASP A 31 -26.71 -8.05 -7.86
CA ASP A 31 -27.69 -8.31 -6.81
C ASP A 31 -28.56 -7.10 -6.43
N PHE A 32 -29.01 -6.36 -7.45
CA PHE A 32 -29.99 -5.28 -7.27
C PHE A 32 -31.30 -5.58 -8.00
N ASP A 33 -32.43 -5.32 -7.33
CA ASP A 33 -33.77 -5.69 -7.81
C ASP A 33 -34.59 -4.51 -8.33
N LYS A 34 -34.16 -3.29 -8.03
CA LYS A 34 -34.85 -2.05 -8.41
C LYS A 34 -33.88 -0.91 -8.62
N VAL A 35 -34.37 0.14 -9.28
CA VAL A 35 -33.62 1.37 -9.54
C VAL A 35 -34.38 2.59 -9.03
N PRO A 36 -33.69 3.66 -8.58
CA PRO A 36 -32.23 3.79 -8.49
C PRO A 36 -31.59 2.90 -7.40
N ALA A 37 -30.36 2.44 -7.66
CA ALA A 37 -29.55 1.67 -6.73
C ALA A 37 -28.08 2.12 -6.83
N LEU A 38 -27.39 2.14 -5.69
CA LEU A 38 -25.93 2.28 -5.63
C LEU A 38 -25.36 0.92 -5.23
N VAL A 39 -24.55 0.33 -6.11
CA VAL A 39 -23.87 -0.93 -5.87
C VAL A 39 -22.39 -0.65 -5.57
N VAL A 40 -21.89 -1.21 -4.48
CA VAL A 40 -20.46 -1.27 -4.17
C VAL A 40 -20.02 -2.72 -4.33
N PHE A 41 -18.99 -2.94 -5.16
CA PHE A 41 -18.45 -4.26 -5.44
C PHE A 41 -16.95 -4.31 -5.12
N HIS A 42 -16.55 -5.37 -4.42
CA HIS A 42 -15.17 -5.69 -4.06
C HIS A 42 -14.77 -6.99 -4.77
N PRO A 43 -14.22 -6.91 -6.00
CA PRO A 43 -13.96 -8.10 -6.84
C PRO A 43 -13.07 -9.13 -6.16
N ASN A 44 -11.98 -8.68 -5.54
CA ASN A 44 -10.99 -9.54 -4.89
C ASN A 44 -11.54 -10.27 -3.66
N TYR A 45 -12.67 -9.80 -3.12
CA TYR A 45 -13.27 -10.32 -1.90
C TYR A 45 -14.63 -10.97 -2.13
N ASN A 46 -15.09 -10.99 -3.39
CA ASN A 46 -16.43 -11.42 -3.80
C ASN A 46 -17.52 -10.87 -2.87
N GLN A 47 -17.41 -9.59 -2.53
CA GLN A 47 -18.32 -8.91 -1.63
C GLN A 47 -19.01 -7.78 -2.37
N GLN A 48 -20.32 -7.69 -2.19
CA GLN A 48 -21.12 -6.60 -2.73
C GLN A 48 -22.08 -6.06 -1.69
N SER A 49 -22.50 -4.81 -1.89
CA SER A 49 -23.51 -4.17 -1.05
C SER A 49 -24.33 -3.23 -1.92
N VAL A 50 -25.64 -3.28 -1.74
CA VAL A 50 -26.59 -2.49 -2.51
C VAL A 50 -27.32 -1.52 -1.60
N PHE A 51 -27.39 -0.27 -2.03
CA PHE A 51 -28.07 0.81 -1.35
C PHE A 51 -29.19 1.36 -2.21
N TYR A 52 -30.40 1.31 -1.68
CA TYR A 52 -31.62 1.77 -2.36
C TYR A 52 -32.08 3.17 -1.95
N GLY A 53 -31.23 3.90 -1.21
CA GLY A 53 -31.51 5.25 -0.77
C GLY A 53 -31.79 5.37 0.74
N PRO A 54 -32.00 6.60 1.23
CA PRO A 54 -32.15 7.84 0.45
C PRO A 54 -30.86 8.31 -0.25
N PHE A 55 -30.97 8.90 -1.45
CA PHE A 55 -29.84 9.35 -2.28
C PHE A 55 -29.39 10.79 -1.97
N GLU A 56 -29.28 11.11 -0.68
CA GLU A 56 -28.85 12.40 -0.16
C GLU A 56 -27.37 12.32 0.27
N ASP A 57 -26.64 13.44 0.26
CA ASP A 57 -25.19 13.50 0.43
C ASP A 57 -24.66 12.77 1.68
N GLU A 58 -25.34 12.91 2.82
CA GLU A 58 -24.93 12.30 4.10
C GLU A 58 -25.04 10.77 4.05
N PHE A 59 -26.24 10.25 3.75
CA PHE A 59 -26.49 8.80 3.70
C PHE A 59 -25.64 8.11 2.62
N LEU A 60 -25.50 8.72 1.45
CA LEU A 60 -24.69 8.18 0.35
C LEU A 60 -23.20 8.21 0.71
N GLY A 61 -22.76 9.30 1.34
CA GLY A 61 -21.39 9.46 1.82
C GLY A 61 -21.02 8.42 2.87
N ASP A 62 -21.91 8.16 3.82
CA ASP A 62 -21.73 7.17 4.87
C ASP A 62 -21.74 5.75 4.31
N PHE A 63 -22.69 5.42 3.43
CA PHE A 63 -22.73 4.12 2.79
C PHE A 63 -21.46 3.83 2.00
N ILE A 64 -20.97 4.79 1.19
CA ILE A 64 -19.70 4.63 0.47
C ILE A 64 -18.56 4.45 1.46
N LYS A 65 -18.43 5.35 2.46
CA LYS A 65 -17.34 5.31 3.45
C LYS A 65 -17.28 3.94 4.15
N GLN A 66 -18.41 3.42 4.61
CA GLN A 66 -18.51 2.13 5.31
C GLN A 66 -18.19 0.92 4.42
N ASN A 67 -18.28 1.07 3.10
CA ASN A 67 -18.04 0.01 2.12
C ASN A 67 -16.80 0.26 1.26
N LEU A 68 -15.94 1.25 1.57
CA LEU A 68 -14.64 1.40 0.90
C LEU A 68 -13.67 0.25 1.23
N ILE A 69 -13.86 -0.36 2.39
CA ILE A 69 -13.04 -1.46 2.90
C ILE A 69 -13.95 -2.69 3.03
N PRO A 70 -13.49 -3.89 2.61
CA PRO A 70 -14.21 -5.13 2.82
C PRO A 70 -14.54 -5.38 4.29
N LEU A 71 -15.54 -6.20 4.57
CA LEU A 71 -15.98 -6.50 5.94
C LEU A 71 -14.84 -7.12 6.78
N ALA A 72 -14.16 -8.12 6.22
CA ALA A 72 -12.96 -8.69 6.81
C ALA A 72 -11.85 -8.69 5.76
N VAL A 73 -10.71 -8.10 6.09
CA VAL A 73 -9.62 -7.81 5.15
C VAL A 73 -8.40 -8.68 5.50
N PRO A 74 -7.79 -9.39 4.54
CA PRO A 74 -6.49 -10.01 4.75
C PRO A 74 -5.42 -8.92 4.89
N MET A 75 -4.59 -8.98 5.92
CA MET A 75 -3.49 -8.03 6.08
C MET A 75 -2.35 -8.40 5.14
N ASN A 76 -2.02 -7.46 4.27
CA ASN A 76 -0.85 -7.49 3.40
C ASN A 76 -0.42 -6.04 3.15
N ARG A 77 0.73 -5.84 2.47
CA ARG A 77 1.26 -4.48 2.23
C ARG A 77 0.30 -3.55 1.49
N GLU A 78 -0.59 -4.09 0.65
CA GLU A 78 -1.57 -3.29 -0.10
C GLU A 78 -2.74 -2.88 0.78
N THR A 79 -3.28 -3.81 1.57
CA THR A 79 -4.40 -3.53 2.47
C THR A 79 -3.99 -2.64 3.64
N LEU A 80 -2.76 -2.76 4.12
CA LEU A 80 -2.19 -1.80 5.09
C LEU A 80 -2.21 -0.36 4.55
N LYS A 81 -1.85 -0.15 3.27
CA LYS A 81 -1.94 1.19 2.63
C LYS A 81 -3.38 1.67 2.48
N LEU A 82 -4.34 0.77 2.28
CA LEU A 82 -5.76 1.13 2.24
C LEU A 82 -6.25 1.59 3.62
N LEU A 83 -5.75 0.96 4.68
CA LEU A 83 -6.12 1.22 6.07
C LEU A 83 -5.40 2.44 6.67
N SER A 84 -4.27 2.88 6.12
CA SER A 84 -3.53 4.04 6.65
C SER A 84 -4.33 5.34 6.60
N ASP A 85 -5.30 5.44 5.68
CA ASP A 85 -6.18 6.60 5.51
C ASP A 85 -7.57 6.35 6.14
N ASP A 86 -7.74 5.36 7.02
CA ASP A 86 -8.98 5.06 7.74
C ASP A 86 -8.78 5.28 9.25
N ASP A 87 -9.68 6.05 9.87
CA ASP A 87 -9.57 6.44 11.28
C ASP A 87 -10.09 5.37 12.25
N ARG A 88 -10.72 4.29 11.74
CA ARG A 88 -11.31 3.24 12.57
C ARG A 88 -10.23 2.35 13.17
N LYS A 89 -10.50 1.85 14.37
CA LYS A 89 -9.66 0.84 15.01
C LYS A 89 -9.85 -0.50 14.30
N ILE A 90 -8.75 -1.24 14.19
CA ILE A 90 -8.65 -2.53 13.54
C ILE A 90 -8.74 -3.62 14.62
N VAL A 91 -9.75 -4.48 14.52
CA VAL A 91 -9.78 -5.78 15.18
C VAL A 91 -8.94 -6.71 14.34
N LEU A 92 -7.71 -7.00 14.76
CA LEU A 92 -6.82 -7.90 14.04
C LEU A 92 -6.91 -9.30 14.63
N THR A 93 -7.25 -10.27 13.78
CA THR A 93 -7.24 -11.70 14.09
C THR A 93 -6.01 -12.36 13.47
N ILE A 94 -5.14 -12.90 14.30
CA ILE A 94 -3.95 -13.63 13.86
C ILE A 94 -4.25 -15.12 13.98
N MET A 95 -3.98 -15.87 12.91
CA MET A 95 -4.26 -17.31 12.80
C MET A 95 -2.98 -18.06 12.43
N GLU A 96 -2.95 -19.37 12.56
CA GLU A 96 -1.80 -20.16 12.07
C GLU A 96 -1.69 -20.08 10.54
N ASP A 97 -2.78 -20.37 9.84
CA ASP A 97 -2.85 -20.39 8.38
C ASP A 97 -4.23 -19.93 7.94
N GLU A 98 -4.31 -18.85 7.17
CA GLU A 98 -5.59 -18.31 6.73
C GLU A 98 -6.31 -19.21 5.70
N ASN A 99 -5.60 -20.15 5.06
CA ASN A 99 -6.17 -21.03 4.02
C ASN A 99 -6.83 -22.30 4.57
N GLU A 100 -6.72 -22.56 5.87
CA GLU A 100 -7.34 -23.72 6.50
C GLU A 100 -8.86 -23.59 6.57
N GLU A 101 -9.58 -24.72 6.52
CA GLU A 101 -11.05 -24.73 6.55
C GLU A 101 -11.61 -24.04 7.81
N LYS A 102 -10.97 -24.29 8.96
CA LYS A 102 -11.32 -23.63 10.22
C LYS A 102 -11.13 -22.12 10.15
N SER A 103 -10.06 -21.67 9.50
CA SER A 103 -9.77 -20.26 9.29
C SER A 103 -10.80 -19.60 8.39
N GLN A 104 -11.21 -20.28 7.31
CA GLN A 104 -12.28 -19.81 6.43
C GLN A 104 -13.64 -19.73 7.16
N LYS A 105 -13.93 -20.63 8.11
CA LYS A 105 -15.11 -20.52 8.98
C LYS A 105 -15.02 -19.30 9.89
N LEU A 106 -13.88 -19.07 10.53
CA LEU A 106 -13.69 -17.89 11.38
C LEU A 106 -13.79 -16.59 10.57
N ILE A 107 -13.20 -16.52 9.37
CA ILE A 107 -13.30 -15.35 8.49
C ILE A 107 -14.76 -15.01 8.19
N LYS A 108 -15.65 -16.01 8.02
CA LYS A 108 -17.09 -15.75 7.86
C LYS A 108 -17.70 -15.13 9.12
N LEU A 109 -17.31 -15.59 10.32
CA LEU A 109 -17.74 -15.00 11.59
C LEU A 109 -17.23 -13.56 11.74
N LEU A 110 -15.97 -13.28 11.38
CA LEU A 110 -15.40 -11.93 11.37
C LEU A 110 -16.17 -11.02 10.41
N LYS A 111 -16.54 -11.50 9.22
CA LYS A 111 -17.39 -10.73 8.28
C LYS A 111 -18.77 -10.41 8.86
N ALA A 112 -19.39 -11.37 9.55
CA ALA A 112 -20.67 -11.16 10.22
C ALA A 112 -20.54 -10.12 11.35
N ALA A 113 -19.50 -10.23 12.19
CA ALA A 113 -19.19 -9.27 13.23
C ALA A 113 -18.92 -7.87 12.66
N ALA A 114 -18.12 -7.75 11.60
CA ALA A 114 -17.85 -6.49 10.93
C ALA A 114 -19.11 -5.82 10.37
N SER A 115 -20.08 -6.61 9.91
CA SER A 115 -21.34 -6.07 9.38
C SER A 115 -22.15 -5.36 10.47
N ALA A 116 -22.09 -5.88 11.71
CA ALA A 116 -22.75 -5.31 12.88
C ALA A 116 -21.93 -4.21 13.58
N ASN A 117 -20.62 -4.11 13.31
CA ASN A 117 -19.70 -3.21 14.01
C ASN A 117 -18.90 -2.37 12.99
N ARG A 118 -19.61 -1.56 12.19
CA ARG A 118 -19.04 -0.76 11.08
C ARG A 118 -18.10 0.37 11.54
N ASP A 119 -18.15 0.72 12.82
CA ASP A 119 -17.23 1.63 13.50
C ASP A 119 -15.82 1.06 13.66
N LEU A 120 -15.64 -0.24 13.42
CA LEU A 120 -14.36 -0.95 13.43
C LEU A 120 -14.04 -1.53 12.05
N VAL A 121 -12.77 -1.80 11.82
CA VAL A 121 -12.29 -2.60 10.69
C VAL A 121 -11.92 -3.98 11.23
N PHE A 122 -12.29 -5.05 10.53
CA PHE A 122 -11.84 -6.39 10.87
C PHE A 122 -10.74 -6.80 9.90
N GLY A 123 -9.55 -7.05 10.44
CA GLY A 123 -8.40 -7.56 9.71
C GLY A 123 -8.08 -8.97 10.14
N TYR A 124 -7.54 -9.79 9.24
CA TYR A 124 -7.00 -11.09 9.59
C TYR A 124 -5.66 -11.33 8.91
N VAL A 125 -4.82 -12.18 9.51
CA VAL A 125 -3.55 -12.61 8.93
C VAL A 125 -3.20 -14.00 9.43
N GLY A 126 -2.71 -14.86 8.55
CA GLY A 126 -2.11 -16.12 8.97
C GLY A 126 -0.59 -16.01 9.13
N VAL A 127 -0.03 -16.65 10.16
CA VAL A 127 1.42 -16.71 10.40
C VAL A 127 2.14 -17.33 9.20
N LYS A 128 1.58 -18.37 8.58
CA LYS A 128 2.18 -18.97 7.37
C LYS A 128 2.21 -18.01 6.17
N GLN A 129 1.34 -17.01 6.12
CA GLN A 129 1.26 -16.05 5.01
C GLN A 129 2.12 -14.81 5.24
N TRP A 130 2.24 -14.37 6.48
CA TRP A 130 3.06 -13.20 6.82
C TRP A 130 3.60 -13.26 8.25
N ASP A 131 4.54 -14.17 8.46
CA ASP A 131 5.18 -14.45 9.75
C ASP A 131 5.78 -13.19 10.39
N GLU A 132 6.52 -12.40 9.61
CA GLU A 132 7.20 -11.19 10.04
C GLU A 132 6.23 -10.21 10.68
N PHE A 133 5.09 -9.98 10.02
CA PHE A 133 4.04 -9.10 10.51
C PHE A 133 3.33 -9.68 11.74
N ALA A 134 2.93 -10.94 11.71
CA ALA A 134 2.25 -11.59 12.84
C ALA A 134 3.13 -11.57 14.11
N ASN A 135 4.42 -11.86 13.97
CA ASN A 135 5.40 -11.84 15.05
C ASN A 135 5.51 -10.48 15.75
N THR A 136 5.27 -9.37 15.05
CA THR A 136 5.28 -8.03 15.68
C THR A 136 4.23 -7.87 16.76
N PHE A 137 3.12 -8.62 16.69
CA PHE A 137 2.08 -8.65 17.71
C PHE A 137 2.27 -9.77 18.74
N GLY A 138 3.47 -10.36 18.78
CA GLY A 138 3.80 -11.47 19.67
C GLY A 138 3.00 -12.72 19.37
N ALA A 139 2.76 -13.02 18.09
CA ALA A 139 2.20 -14.28 17.63
C ALA A 139 3.35 -15.23 17.22
N ASN A 140 3.87 -15.96 18.20
CA ASN A 140 4.98 -16.90 18.07
C ASN A 140 4.50 -18.36 18.18
N GLU A 141 5.43 -19.32 18.18
CA GLU A 141 5.12 -20.76 18.26
C GLU A 141 4.33 -21.17 19.52
N ASP A 142 4.47 -20.43 20.63
CA ASP A 142 3.75 -20.70 21.89
C ASP A 142 2.36 -20.04 21.94
N THR A 143 1.97 -19.32 20.89
CA THR A 143 0.70 -18.59 20.86
C THR A 143 -0.46 -19.55 20.63
N ASN A 144 -1.48 -19.47 21.48
CA ASN A 144 -2.75 -20.13 21.24
C ASN A 144 -3.53 -19.36 20.16
N PHE A 145 -3.68 -19.96 18.97
CA PHE A 145 -4.41 -19.37 17.86
C PHE A 145 -5.87 -19.83 17.82
N PRO A 146 -6.78 -19.00 17.30
CA PRO A 146 -6.56 -17.64 16.77
C PRO A 146 -6.48 -16.58 17.88
N LYS A 147 -5.61 -15.58 17.68
CA LYS A 147 -5.37 -14.48 18.62
C LYS A 147 -6.07 -13.20 18.16
N LEU A 148 -6.76 -12.50 19.06
CA LEU A 148 -7.44 -11.23 18.76
C LEU A 148 -6.78 -10.06 19.48
N ILE A 149 -6.62 -8.96 18.74
CA ILE A 149 -6.11 -7.70 19.27
C ILE A 149 -6.87 -6.52 18.68
N ILE A 150 -6.82 -5.38 19.37
CA ILE A 150 -7.22 -4.08 18.84
C ILE A 150 -5.98 -3.30 18.47
N TRP A 151 -5.92 -2.83 17.24
CA TRP A 151 -4.79 -2.09 16.70
C TRP A 151 -5.30 -0.84 15.97
N ASN A 152 -4.48 0.19 15.88
CA ASN A 152 -4.83 1.48 15.29
C ASN A 152 -3.86 1.91 14.19
N GLY A 153 -3.03 1.00 13.69
CA GLY A 153 -2.01 1.32 12.69
C GLY A 153 -0.73 1.93 13.25
N ASP A 154 -0.59 2.05 14.58
CA ASP A 154 0.63 2.57 15.21
C ASP A 154 1.47 1.48 15.90
N GLU A 155 2.45 1.87 16.70
CA GLU A 155 3.36 0.97 17.40
C GLU A 155 2.73 0.28 18.63
N GLN A 156 1.46 0.53 18.91
CA GLN A 156 0.73 0.07 20.09
C GLN A 156 -0.50 -0.72 19.68
N TYR A 157 -0.75 -1.80 20.41
CA TYR A 157 -1.98 -2.58 20.29
C TYR A 157 -2.51 -2.94 21.68
N PHE A 158 -3.76 -3.34 21.73
CA PHE A 158 -4.44 -3.73 22.95
C PHE A 158 -4.88 -5.18 22.87
N THR A 159 -4.68 -5.90 23.97
CA THR A 159 -5.33 -7.19 24.21
C THR A 159 -6.50 -6.99 25.15
N VAL A 160 -7.62 -7.67 24.92
CA VAL A 160 -8.78 -7.63 25.82
C VAL A 160 -8.62 -8.74 26.85
N ILE A 161 -8.64 -8.36 28.13
CA ILE A 161 -8.31 -9.25 29.25
C ILE A 161 -9.27 -10.44 29.27
N GLY A 162 -8.72 -11.65 29.15
CA GLY A 162 -9.45 -12.92 29.20
C GLY A 162 -10.10 -13.33 27.87
N TYR A 163 -9.88 -12.58 26.79
CA TYR A 163 -10.41 -12.85 25.45
C TYR A 163 -9.32 -12.74 24.37
N GLU A 164 -8.06 -13.03 24.73
CA GLU A 164 -6.90 -12.86 23.85
C GLU A 164 -6.82 -13.93 22.75
N SER A 165 -7.35 -15.12 23.01
CA SER A 165 -7.45 -16.23 22.05
C SER A 165 -8.88 -16.75 21.98
N LEU A 166 -9.30 -17.26 20.82
CA LEU A 166 -10.58 -17.98 20.72
C LEU A 166 -10.35 -19.47 20.93
N ASP A 167 -11.18 -20.08 21.75
CA ASP A 167 -11.27 -21.53 21.85
C ASP A 167 -12.06 -22.08 20.64
N GLU A 168 -11.54 -23.12 19.98
CA GLU A 168 -12.18 -23.80 18.85
C GLU A 168 -13.34 -24.71 19.29
N GLU A 169 -13.34 -25.19 20.53
CA GLU A 169 -14.39 -26.06 21.08
C GLU A 169 -15.64 -25.27 21.54
N GLU A 170 -15.48 -23.98 21.80
CA GLU A 170 -16.57 -23.08 22.20
C GLU A 170 -17.18 -22.31 21.01
N ASP A 171 -18.31 -21.64 21.25
CA ASP A 171 -18.92 -20.76 20.25
C ASP A 171 -18.08 -19.50 20.01
N GLN A 172 -17.28 -19.54 18.93
CA GLN A 172 -16.43 -18.43 18.50
C GLN A 172 -17.21 -17.13 18.22
N SER A 173 -18.48 -17.20 17.81
CA SER A 173 -19.31 -16.00 17.58
C SER A 173 -19.57 -15.24 18.89
N SER A 174 -19.92 -15.98 19.94
CA SER A 174 -20.09 -15.43 21.30
C SER A 174 -18.77 -14.91 21.85
N GLN A 175 -17.66 -15.60 21.62
CA GLN A 175 -16.33 -15.15 22.07
C GLN A 175 -15.91 -13.82 21.39
N ILE A 176 -16.10 -13.69 20.07
CA ILE A 176 -15.87 -12.42 19.35
C ILE A 176 -16.74 -11.30 19.94
N SER A 177 -18.01 -11.60 20.23
CA SER A 177 -18.93 -10.61 20.82
C SER A 177 -18.45 -10.13 22.20
N ARG A 178 -18.01 -11.05 23.06
CA ARG A 178 -17.45 -10.74 24.40
C ARG A 178 -16.12 -9.97 24.32
N PHE A 179 -15.28 -10.30 23.35
CA PHE A 179 -14.05 -9.54 23.07
C PHE A 179 -14.37 -8.07 22.74
N LEU A 180 -15.34 -7.85 21.83
CA LEU A 180 -15.77 -6.50 21.45
C LEU A 180 -16.44 -5.73 22.60
N GLU A 181 -17.21 -6.43 23.43
CA GLU A 181 -17.79 -5.86 24.66
C GLU A 181 -16.69 -5.45 25.64
N GLY A 182 -15.72 -6.33 25.92
CA GLY A 182 -14.58 -6.01 26.79
C GLY A 182 -13.73 -4.84 26.27
N TYR A 183 -13.57 -4.72 24.95
CA TYR A 183 -12.95 -3.55 24.33
C TYR A 183 -13.74 -2.27 24.64
N ARG A 184 -15.06 -2.28 24.43
CA ARG A 184 -15.94 -1.12 24.69
C ARG A 184 -16.02 -0.74 26.16
N GLU A 185 -15.91 -1.71 27.06
CA GLU A 185 -15.84 -1.51 28.51
C GLU A 185 -14.47 -1.02 28.99
N GLY A 186 -13.45 -0.99 28.12
CA GLY A 186 -12.10 -0.57 28.47
C GLY A 186 -11.28 -1.64 29.22
N ARG A 187 -11.69 -2.91 29.19
CA ARG A 187 -10.96 -4.04 29.80
C ARG A 187 -9.79 -4.47 28.93
N MET A 188 -8.83 -3.57 28.77
CA MET A 188 -7.70 -3.71 27.85
C MET A 188 -6.36 -3.66 28.57
N GLU A 189 -5.41 -4.44 28.06
CA GLU A 189 -3.99 -4.32 28.36
C GLU A 189 -3.25 -3.78 27.14
N LYS A 190 -2.44 -2.73 27.35
CA LYS A 190 -1.66 -2.09 26.30
C LYS A 190 -0.33 -2.80 26.08
N LYS A 191 0.01 -3.08 24.82
CA LYS A 191 1.26 -3.73 24.40
C LYS A 191 1.92 -2.93 23.27
N MET A 192 3.25 -3.01 23.21
CA MET A 192 4.05 -2.45 22.12
C MET A 192 4.31 -3.53 21.09
N ILE A 193 4.28 -3.17 19.80
CA ILE A 193 4.73 -4.09 18.75
C ILE A 193 6.22 -4.38 18.91
N LYS A 194 6.63 -5.61 18.56
CA LYS A 194 8.01 -6.09 18.62
C LYS A 194 8.54 -6.28 17.20
N GLY A 195 9.12 -5.25 16.61
CA GLY A 195 9.66 -5.35 15.25
C GLY A 195 9.54 -4.05 14.46
N PRO A 196 9.60 -4.13 13.11
CA PRO A 196 9.42 -2.99 12.24
C PRO A 196 8.08 -2.29 12.51
N SER A 197 8.09 -0.96 12.39
CA SER A 197 6.88 -0.17 12.52
C SER A 197 5.95 -0.40 11.32
N PHE A 198 4.68 -0.07 11.48
CA PHE A 198 3.72 -0.05 10.37
C PHE A 198 4.23 0.75 9.16
N MET A 199 4.90 1.87 9.41
CA MET A 199 5.47 2.72 8.36
C MET A 199 6.56 2.01 7.56
N ASP A 200 7.31 1.09 8.18
CA ASP A 200 8.36 0.33 7.50
C ASP A 200 7.76 -0.65 6.48
N TYR A 201 6.60 -1.25 6.78
CA TYR A 201 5.88 -2.10 5.83
C TYR A 201 5.28 -1.34 4.64
N MET A 202 4.99 -0.04 4.80
CA MET A 202 4.43 0.79 3.72
C MET A 202 5.50 1.36 2.78
N ASN A 203 6.72 1.60 3.28
CA ASN A 203 7.78 2.35 2.58
C ASN A 203 8.76 1.51 1.75
N VAL A 204 8.43 0.27 1.43
CA VAL A 204 9.28 -0.55 0.56
C VAL A 204 9.10 -0.09 -0.90
N ILE A 205 10.04 0.73 -1.40
CA ILE A 205 10.19 0.99 -2.84
C ILE A 205 10.21 -0.36 -3.53
N SER A 206 9.30 -0.59 -4.48
CA SER A 206 9.25 -1.88 -5.16
C SER A 206 10.61 -2.13 -5.82
N ILE A 207 11.12 -3.36 -5.73
CA ILE A 207 12.41 -3.68 -6.32
C ILE A 207 12.43 -3.38 -7.84
N ALA A 208 11.27 -3.49 -8.49
CA ALA A 208 11.06 -3.05 -9.86
C ALA A 208 11.30 -1.54 -10.06
N ALA A 209 10.86 -0.68 -9.14
CA ALA A 209 11.13 0.75 -9.20
C ALA A 209 12.62 1.07 -9.05
N VAL A 210 13.36 0.32 -8.23
CA VAL A 210 14.83 0.44 -8.12
C VAL A 210 15.48 0.09 -9.47
N PHE A 211 15.08 -1.02 -10.09
CA PHE A 211 15.60 -1.39 -11.41
C PHE A 211 15.29 -0.36 -12.50
N ILE A 212 14.10 0.25 -12.48
CA ILE A 212 13.74 1.33 -13.41
C ILE A 212 14.65 2.55 -13.22
N ILE A 213 14.94 2.95 -11.97
CA ILE A 213 15.83 4.07 -11.68
C ILE A 213 17.26 3.76 -12.15
N VAL A 214 17.78 2.57 -11.87
CA VAL A 214 19.12 2.15 -12.32
C VAL A 214 19.20 2.14 -13.85
N PHE A 215 18.15 1.64 -14.52
CA PHE A 215 18.07 1.64 -15.98
C PHE A 215 18.03 3.05 -16.57
N LEU A 216 17.27 3.98 -15.97
CA LEU A 216 17.24 5.38 -16.38
C LEU A 216 18.61 6.06 -16.21
N VAL A 217 19.31 5.79 -15.10
CA VAL A 217 20.67 6.29 -14.88
C VAL A 217 21.64 5.74 -15.93
N ALA A 218 21.55 4.44 -16.25
CA ALA A 218 22.38 3.82 -17.28
C ALA A 218 22.12 4.44 -18.68
N ILE A 219 20.86 4.69 -19.04
CA ILE A 219 20.50 5.38 -20.29
C ILE A 219 21.05 6.81 -20.30
N LEU A 220 20.91 7.56 -19.21
CA LEU A 220 21.45 8.92 -19.12
C LEU A 220 22.98 8.93 -19.25
N MET A 221 23.67 7.95 -18.68
CA MET A 221 25.12 7.79 -18.85
C MET A 221 25.49 7.45 -20.30
N LEU A 222 24.70 6.61 -20.98
CA LEU A 222 24.91 6.27 -22.39
C LEU A 222 24.70 7.50 -23.29
N ILE A 223 23.61 8.25 -23.07
CA ILE A 223 23.31 9.49 -23.80
C ILE A 223 24.42 10.51 -23.58
N ARG A 224 24.91 10.69 -22.35
CA ARG A 224 26.05 11.60 -22.08
C ARG A 224 27.30 11.17 -22.83
N ARG A 225 27.66 9.87 -22.83
CA ARG A 225 28.82 9.37 -23.58
C ARG A 225 28.69 9.60 -25.10
N LEU A 226 27.49 9.44 -25.65
CA LEU A 226 27.21 9.68 -27.06
C LEU A 226 27.16 11.18 -27.40
N SER A 227 26.70 12.02 -26.47
CA SER A 227 26.64 13.48 -26.61
C SER A 227 28.00 14.17 -26.44
N THR A 228 28.96 13.55 -25.75
CA THR A 228 30.30 14.14 -25.56
C THR A 228 31.23 13.89 -26.76
N HIS A 229 30.74 13.25 -27.84
CA HIS A 229 31.51 13.00 -29.06
C HIS A 229 31.43 14.13 -30.12
N ASP A 230 30.73 15.24 -29.85
CA ASP A 230 30.50 16.29 -30.86
C ASP A 230 31.06 17.68 -30.51
N ASP A 231 31.95 17.78 -29.52
CA ASP A 231 32.65 19.03 -29.14
C ASP A 231 34.16 19.00 -29.42
N ASN A 232 34.60 18.28 -30.45
CA ASN A 232 35.99 18.38 -30.92
C ASN A 232 36.06 18.42 -32.46
N LYS A 233 35.68 19.56 -33.04
CA LYS A 233 36.12 19.93 -34.40
C LYS A 233 37.35 20.83 -34.32
N PRO A 234 38.50 20.43 -34.89
CA PRO A 234 39.68 21.27 -34.94
C PRO A 234 39.47 22.46 -35.90
N ARG A 235 39.99 23.62 -35.49
CA ARG A 235 40.08 24.84 -36.31
C ARG A 235 40.87 24.54 -37.58
N LYS A 236 40.28 24.94 -38.71
CA LYS A 236 40.82 24.77 -40.05
C LYS A 236 41.53 26.07 -40.44
N ASP A 237 42.86 26.07 -40.36
CA ASP A 237 43.69 27.06 -41.05
C ASP A 237 44.33 26.35 -42.25
N ILE A 238 44.19 26.98 -43.42
CA ILE A 238 44.57 26.49 -44.76
C ILE A 238 45.89 27.18 -45.16
N TYR A 239 46.56 26.59 -46.16
CA TYR A 239 47.70 27.03 -47.00
C TYR A 239 49.03 26.41 -46.56
N ASP A 240 49.88 25.85 -47.43
CA ASP A 240 49.85 25.54 -48.86
C ASP A 240 51.01 24.55 -49.11
N ASP A 241 50.86 23.73 -50.15
CA ASP A 241 51.86 23.15 -51.07
C ASP A 241 53.21 22.60 -50.58
N ASP A 242 53.36 21.33 -50.94
CA ASP A 242 54.46 20.71 -51.68
C ASP A 242 55.81 20.38 -51.03
N ASP A 243 56.21 19.16 -51.40
CA ASP A 243 57.54 18.58 -51.58
C ASP A 243 58.29 17.99 -50.37
N ASP A 244 58.39 16.66 -50.49
CA ASP A 244 59.60 15.86 -50.42
C ASP A 244 60.36 15.71 -49.09
N ASP A 245 60.25 14.47 -48.60
CA ASP A 245 61.35 13.52 -48.40
C ASP A 245 62.36 13.74 -47.25
N GLU A 246 62.71 12.59 -46.70
CA GLU A 246 63.83 12.26 -45.81
C GLU A 246 63.83 12.74 -44.34
N GLY A 247 64.19 11.78 -43.47
CA GLY A 247 65.16 12.03 -42.40
C GLY A 247 64.63 12.12 -40.98
N GLU A 248 64.65 10.97 -40.30
CA GLU A 248 65.29 10.71 -39.00
C GLU A 248 65.27 11.71 -37.82
N GLU A 249 65.12 11.07 -36.64
CA GLU A 249 65.70 11.40 -35.32
C GLU A 249 65.00 12.35 -34.32
N GLU A 250 64.61 11.70 -33.21
CA GLU A 250 64.83 12.04 -31.80
C GLU A 250 65.08 13.50 -31.36
N SER A 251 64.34 13.90 -30.32
CA SER A 251 64.86 14.11 -28.96
C SER A 251 64.27 15.34 -28.23
N SER A 252 64.02 15.11 -26.93
CA SER A 252 64.10 16.02 -25.76
C SER A 252 63.35 17.36 -25.79
N ALA A 253 62.42 17.60 -24.86
CA ALA A 253 62.68 18.11 -23.49
C ALA A 253 63.34 19.50 -23.56
N GLU A 254 62.79 20.56 -22.99
CA GLU A 254 62.52 20.76 -21.57
C GLU A 254 61.77 22.10 -21.41
N SER A 255 60.76 22.12 -20.53
CA SER A 255 60.56 23.06 -19.42
C SER A 255 61.55 24.24 -19.21
N PRO A 256 61.27 25.20 -18.31
CA PRO A 256 59.97 25.72 -17.85
C PRO A 256 59.99 27.26 -17.63
N GLU A 257 58.91 27.72 -17.01
CA GLU A 257 58.93 28.56 -15.81
C GLU A 257 58.67 30.06 -15.92
N SER A 258 57.74 30.42 -15.04
CA SER A 258 57.63 31.64 -14.27
C SER A 258 56.99 32.84 -14.97
N ASP A 259 56.20 33.69 -14.33
CA ASP A 259 55.48 33.74 -13.05
C ASP A 259 54.86 35.18 -13.06
N TYR A 260 53.97 35.48 -12.12
CA TYR A 260 53.44 36.82 -11.81
C TYR A 260 52.38 37.38 -12.79
N GLU A 261 51.09 37.32 -12.45
CA GLU A 261 50.38 38.18 -11.50
C GLU A 261 50.06 39.57 -12.09
N VAL A 262 48.76 39.90 -12.19
CA VAL A 262 48.14 41.06 -11.55
C VAL A 262 46.73 41.28 -12.16
N ARG A 263 45.76 41.27 -11.24
CA ARG A 263 44.34 41.58 -11.42
C ARG A 263 44.07 43.01 -11.94
N LYS A 264 42.94 43.16 -12.64
CA LYS A 264 41.93 44.25 -12.56
C LYS A 264 40.73 43.78 -13.44
N LYS A 265 39.49 43.49 -12.97
CA LYS A 265 38.44 44.35 -12.35
C LYS A 265 38.34 45.70 -13.06
N GLU A 266 37.24 46.20 -13.60
CA GLU A 266 35.77 46.01 -13.59
C GLU A 266 35.28 46.26 -15.05
N ASP A 267 34.08 46.01 -15.54
CA ASP A 267 32.69 45.94 -15.04
C ASP A 267 31.92 44.86 -15.83
#